data_AF-A0A179B2L9-F1
#
_entry.id   AF-A0A179B2L9-F1
#
_cell.length_a   1.000
_cell.length_b   1.000
_cell.length_c   1.000
_cell.angle_alpha   90.00
_cell.angle_beta   90.00
_cell.angle_gamma   90.00
#
_symmetry.space_group_name_H-M   'P 1'
#
loop_
_entity.id
_entity.type
_entity.pdbx_description
1 polymer ?
#
loop_
_entity_poly.entity_id
_entity_poly.type
_entity_poly.pdbx_seq_one_letter_code
_entity_poly.pdbx_strand_id
1 'polypeptide(L)' 'MRFYFDSGTERCYGTRVAVKETDTSVEVATIVGRLPNAPGECTLELRKASVTVKTDKPIGERKVSHLEGIQLH' A
#
# COMPACT_ATOMS: atom_id res chain seq x y z
N MET A 1 -8.06 6.72 6.18
CA MET A 1 -8.62 5.41 5.82
C MET A 1 -7.58 4.33 6.08
N ARG A 2 -7.95 3.11 6.51
CA ARG A 2 -7.00 2.04 6.81
C ARG A 2 -7.20 0.84 5.88
N PHE A 3 -6.11 0.39 5.25
CA PHE A 3 -6.10 -0.77 4.36
C PHE A 3 -5.31 -1.90 5.00
N TYR A 4 -5.76 -3.14 4.79
CA TYR A 4 -5.11 -4.35 5.27
C TYR A 4 -4.70 -5.20 4.06
N PHE A 5 -3.52 -5.80 4.12
CA PHE A 5 -2.93 -6.58 3.02
C PHE A 5 -1.90 -7.56 3.55
N ASP A 6 -1.49 -8.52 2.71
CA ASP A 6 -0.42 -9.46 3.03
C ASP A 6 0.95 -8.89 2.66
N SER A 7 1.94 -9.12 3.52
CA SER A 7 3.33 -8.67 3.36
C SER A 7 4.26 -9.72 3.96
N GLY A 8 5.55 -9.71 3.57
CA GLY A 8 6.57 -10.55 4.19
C GLY A 8 7.12 -9.99 5.50
N THR A 9 8.21 -10.61 5.99
CA THR A 9 8.91 -10.23 7.24
C THR A 9 9.31 -8.75 7.22
N GLU A 10 9.07 -8.03 8.32
CA GLU A 10 9.24 -6.57 8.39
C GLU A 10 10.66 -6.09 8.10
N ARG A 11 11.70 -6.84 8.49
CA ARG A 11 13.11 -6.51 8.20
C ARG A 11 13.48 -6.65 6.71
N CYS A 12 12.61 -7.27 5.92
CA CYS A 12 12.85 -7.63 4.53
C CYS A 12 11.97 -6.86 3.56
N TYR A 13 10.73 -6.58 3.95
CA TYR A 13 9.72 -6.00 3.08
C TYR A 13 9.21 -4.69 3.65
N GLY A 14 9.28 -3.65 2.83
CA GLY A 14 8.66 -2.36 3.09
C GLY A 14 7.34 -2.23 2.35
N THR A 15 6.56 -1.23 2.74
CA THR A 15 5.35 -0.85 2.01
C THR A 15 5.40 0.64 1.68
N ARG A 16 5.01 0.98 0.45
CA ARG A 16 4.62 2.33 0.07
C ARG A 16 3.19 2.32 -0.45
N VAL A 17 2.57 3.49 -0.48
CA VAL A 17 1.22 3.66 -1.01
C VAL A 17 1.27 4.62 -2.18
N ALA A 18 0.56 4.29 -3.25
CA ALA A 18 0.20 5.25 -4.30
C ALA A 18 -1.28 5.61 -4.13
N VAL A 19 -1.57 6.90 -4.19
CA VAL A 19 -2.93 7.44 -4.05
C VAL A 19 -3.20 8.35 -5.23
N LYS A 20 -4.37 8.19 -5.84
CA LYS A 20 -4.89 9.12 -6.84
C LYS A 20 -6.26 9.60 -6.36
N GLU A 21 -6.36 10.89 -6.08
CA GLU A 21 -7.58 11.51 -5.59
C GLU A 21 -8.25 12.35 -6.66
N THR A 22 -9.58 12.29 -6.67
CA THR A 22 -10.45 13.21 -7.39
C THR A 22 -11.52 13.74 -6.43
N ASP A 23 -12.40 14.62 -6.92
CA ASP A 23 -13.54 15.11 -6.14
C ASP A 23 -14.56 14.01 -5.81
N THR A 24 -14.60 12.92 -6.59
CA THR A 24 -15.61 11.85 -6.44
C THR A 24 -15.01 10.47 -6.16
N SER A 25 -13.70 10.30 -6.26
CA SER A 25 -13.02 9.02 -6.06
C SER A 25 -11.68 9.13 -5.35
N VAL A 26 -11.30 8.05 -4.68
CA VAL A 26 -9.97 7.82 -4.12
C VAL A 26 -9.52 6.43 -4.55
N GLU A 27 -8.54 6.38 -5.45
CA GLU A 27 -7.91 5.14 -5.90
C GLU A 27 -6.62 4.92 -5.09
N VAL A 28 -6.47 3.73 -4.50
CA VAL A 28 -5.33 3.40 -3.63
C VAL A 28 -4.68 2.09 -4.06
N ALA A 29 -3.36 2.05 -4.08
CA ALA A 29 -2.61 0.80 -4.15
C ALA A 29 -1.57 0.70 -3.03
N THR A 30 -1.51 -0.47 -2.43
CA THR A 30 -0.47 -0.87 -1.48
C THR A 30 0.62 -1.62 -2.23
N ILE A 31 1.83 -1.09 -2.21
CA ILE A 31 2.97 -1.63 -2.95
C ILE A 31 3.95 -2.19 -1.93
N VAL A 32 4.07 -3.53 -1.91
CA VAL A 32 5.01 -4.25 -1.06
C VAL A 32 6.25 -4.59 -1.87
N GLY A 33 7.42 -4.29 -1.33
CA GLY A 33 8.69 -4.52 -2.01
C GLY A 33 9.83 -4.81 -1.04
N ARG A 34 10.90 -5.44 -1.54
CA ARG A 34 12.09 -5.74 -0.73
C ARG A 34 12.80 -4.43 -0.34
N LEU A 35 13.21 -4.32 0.91
CA LEU A 35 14.01 -3.20 1.38
C LEU A 35 15.40 -3.22 0.73
N PRO A 36 16.00 -2.07 0.39
CA PRO A 36 17.33 -2.02 -0.22
C PRO A 36 18.42 -2.73 0.60
N ASN A 37 18.33 -2.65 1.92
CA ASN A 37 19.27 -3.28 2.86
C ASN A 37 18.71 -4.57 3.47
N ALA A 38 17.73 -5.20 2.81
CA ALA A 38 17.18 -6.46 3.29
C ALA A 38 18.28 -7.54 3.32
N PRO A 39 18.34 -8.37 4.38
CA PRO A 39 19.28 -9.47 4.44
C PRO A 39 19.08 -10.43 3.26
N GLY A 40 20.13 -11.18 2.89
CA GLY A 40 20.07 -12.17 1.79
C GLY A 40 18.95 -13.19 2.01
N GLU A 41 18.87 -13.72 3.22
CA GLU A 41 17.82 -14.63 3.69
C GLU A 41 16.57 -13.85 4.11
N CYS A 42 15.56 -13.84 3.23
CA CYS A 42 14.25 -13.25 3.48
C CYS A 42 13.14 -14.24 3.15
N THR A 43 12.54 -14.81 4.18
CA THR A 43 11.35 -15.66 4.03
C THR A 43 10.15 -14.81 3.62
N LEU A 44 9.38 -15.31 2.65
CA LEU A 44 8.03 -14.80 2.39
C LEU A 44 7.11 -15.35 3.48
N GLU A 45 6.79 -14.51 4.46
CA GLU A 45 5.76 -14.79 5.45
C GLU A 45 4.42 -14.20 4.96
N LEU A 46 3.30 -14.86 5.26
CA LEU A 46 1.95 -14.30 5.05
C LEU A 46 1.59 -13.40 6.24
N ARG A 47 2.38 -12.36 6.46
CA ARG A 47 2.17 -11.43 7.57
C ARG A 47 1.09 -10.42 7.19
N LYS A 48 0.02 -10.34 7.98
CA LYS A 48 -1.02 -9.31 7.85
C LYS A 48 -0.45 -7.95 8.24
N ALA A 49 -0.40 -7.03 7.29
CA ALA A 49 0.03 -5.66 7.45
C ALA A 49 -1.14 -4.70 7.25
N SER A 50 -0.93 -3.44 7.65
CA SER A 50 -1.90 -2.39 7.39
C SER A 50 -1.23 -1.04 7.20
N VAL A 51 -1.86 -0.16 6.42
CA VAL A 51 -1.41 1.21 6.25
C VAL A 51 -2.59 2.17 6.42
N THR A 52 -2.32 3.31 7.04
CA THR A 52 -3.27 4.42 7.13
C THR A 52 -2.96 5.40 6.01
N VAL A 53 -3.90 5.52 5.07
CA VAL A 53 -3.86 6.50 3.99
C VAL A 53 -4.54 7.78 4.46
N LYS A 54 -3.80 8.88 4.36
CA LYS A 54 -4.32 10.24 4.51
C LYS A 54 -4.81 10.71 3.15
N THR A 55 -5.94 11.37 3.13
CA THR A 55 -6.51 11.99 1.93
C THR A 55 -6.52 13.49 2.09
N ASP A 56 -6.35 14.24 1.01
CA ASP A 56 -6.31 15.70 1.05
C ASP A 56 -7.69 16.29 1.43
N LYS A 57 -8.76 15.62 1.03
CA LYS A 57 -10.15 15.96 1.37
C LYS A 57 -10.78 14.90 2.28
N PRO A 58 -11.88 15.19 2.98
CA PRO A 58 -12.66 14.18 3.72
C PRO A 58 -13.23 13.10 2.78
N ILE A 59 -13.31 11.83 3.22
CA ILE A 59 -13.75 10.75 2.32
C ILE A 59 -15.22 10.90 1.88
N GLY A 60 -16.12 11.28 2.79
CA GLY A 60 -17.53 11.48 2.48
C GLY A 60 -18.15 10.32 1.69
N GLU A 61 -18.83 10.64 0.59
CA GLU A 61 -19.43 9.68 -0.34
C GLU A 61 -18.51 9.28 -1.51
N ARG A 62 -17.22 9.69 -1.48
CA ARG A 62 -16.30 9.40 -2.57
C ARG A 62 -16.07 7.89 -2.70
N LYS A 63 -16.10 7.40 -3.93
CA LYS A 63 -15.87 5.98 -4.23
C LYS A 63 -14.42 5.61 -3.95
N VAL A 64 -14.23 4.54 -3.17
CA VAL A 64 -12.91 3.97 -2.92
C VAL A 64 -12.72 2.74 -3.79
N SER A 65 -11.60 2.68 -4.52
CA SER A 65 -11.24 1.52 -5.33
C SER A 65 -9.75 1.27 -5.34
N HIS A 66 -9.35 0.11 -5.85
CA HIS A 66 -7.95 -0.20 -6.07
C HIS A 66 -7.41 0.66 -7.23
N LEU A 67 -6.18 1.16 -7.09
CA LEU A 67 -5.48 1.86 -8.15
C LEU A 67 -4.82 0.84 -9.09
N GLU A 68 -5.30 0.78 -10.32
CA GLU A 68 -4.83 -0.15 -11.35
C GLU A 68 -3.70 0.45 -12.20
N GLY A 69 -2.94 -0.40 -12.88
CA GLY A 69 -1.98 0.03 -13.91
C GLY A 69 -0.72 0.74 -13.37
N ILE A 70 -0.33 0.47 -12.13
CA ILE A 70 0.87 1.05 -11.54
C ILE A 70 2.13 0.47 -12.17
N GLN A 71 2.97 1.34 -12.71
CA GLN A 71 4.33 0.99 -13.08
C GLN A 71 5.22 0.96 -11.85
N LEU A 72 5.76 -0.23 -11.56
CA LEU A 72 6.76 -0.45 -10.53
C LEU A 72 8.13 -0.25 -11.19
N HIS A 73 8.82 0.85 -10.84
CA HIS A 73 10.21 1.10 -11.20
C HIS A 73 11.15 0.50 -10.16
#